data_AF-A0A7W8UHG0-F1
#
_entry.id   AF-A0A7W8UHG0-F1
#
_cell.length_a   1.000
_cell.length_b   1.000
_cell.length_c   1.000
_cell.angle_alpha   90.00
_cell.angle_beta   90.00
_cell.angle_gamma   90.00
#
_symmetry.space_group_name_H-M   'P 1'
#
loop_
_entity.id
_entity.type
_entity.pdbx_description
1 polymer ?
#
loop_
_entity_poly.entity_id
_entity_poly.type
_entity_poly.pdbx_seq_one_letter_code
_entity_poly.pdbx_strand_id
1 'polypeptide(L)'
;MLPNKARGIPRVDDRRILNGIFWVLRSGAPWRDLPKNYGPHTTRYNRFVRWRRAGGWDQIRDALAVAHNAGVQMIDTSVVRVHQHGACIANNRDQQMGRLRGGLTSKIHAVVDANSLPVRIGLTPGEAHDNRLCSVLLSGLHPQLWLRVL
;
A
#
# COMPACT_ATOMS: atom_id res chain seq x y z
N MET A 1 23.94 -4.97 3.87
CA MET A 1 22.94 -5.88 3.23
C MET A 1 23.01 -5.95 1.68
N LEU A 2 24.00 -5.35 1.01
CA LEU A 2 24.46 -5.82 -0.30
C LEU A 2 25.99 -5.78 -0.32
N PRO A 3 26.68 -6.65 -1.08
CA PRO A 3 28.13 -6.62 -1.19
C PRO A 3 28.61 -5.24 -1.64
N ASN A 4 29.54 -4.65 -0.87
CA ASN A 4 30.18 -3.39 -1.21
C ASN A 4 31.27 -3.67 -2.25
N LYS A 5 30.91 -3.69 -3.55
CA LYS A 5 31.92 -3.77 -4.60
C LYS A 5 32.58 -2.39 -4.76
N ALA A 6 33.87 -2.31 -4.45
CA ALA A 6 34.69 -1.10 -4.40
C ALA A 6 35.03 -0.49 -5.79
N ARG A 7 34.16 -0.61 -6.80
CA ARG A 7 34.41 -0.08 -8.14
C ARG A 7 33.25 0.77 -8.63
N GLY A 8 33.51 2.05 -8.90
CA GLY A 8 32.55 3.03 -9.44
C GLY A 8 32.27 4.21 -8.51
N ILE A 9 31.31 5.05 -8.90
CA ILE A 9 30.87 6.24 -8.14
C ILE A 9 30.49 5.84 -6.71
N PRO A 10 30.91 6.61 -5.69
CA PRO A 10 30.55 6.35 -4.29
C PRO A 10 29.04 6.14 -4.12
N ARG A 11 28.67 5.16 -3.29
CA ARG A 11 27.26 4.90 -3.03
C ARG A 11 26.64 6.11 -2.37
N VAL A 12 25.52 6.57 -2.93
CA VAL A 12 24.65 7.54 -2.27
C VAL A 12 24.13 6.90 -0.97
N ASP A 13 24.15 7.68 0.10
CA ASP A 13 23.60 7.31 1.41
C ASP A 13 22.21 6.68 1.30
N ASP A 14 22.03 5.51 1.93
CA ASP A 14 20.81 4.71 1.86
C ASP A 14 19.62 5.47 2.46
N ARG A 15 19.83 6.32 3.48
CA ARG A 15 18.76 7.17 4.05
C ARG A 15 18.22 8.16 3.02
N ARG A 16 19.09 8.78 2.22
CA ARG A 16 18.68 9.69 1.14
C ARG A 16 17.95 8.96 0.01
N ILE A 17 18.30 7.71 -0.26
CA ILE A 17 17.59 6.87 -1.24
C ILE A 17 16.19 6.52 -0.71
N LEU A 18 16.11 6.03 0.52
CA LEU A 18 14.86 5.68 1.19
C LEU A 18 13.88 6.86 1.25
N ASN A 19 14.35 8.06 1.60
CA ASN A 19 13.50 9.24 1.64
C ASN A 19 12.85 9.55 0.28
N GLY A 20 13.58 9.40 -0.82
CA GLY A 20 13.03 9.60 -2.17
C GLY A 20 12.02 8.51 -2.56
N ILE A 21 12.29 7.26 -2.17
CA ILE A 21 11.35 6.14 -2.38
C ILE A 21 10.07 6.39 -1.57
N PHE A 22 10.17 6.71 -0.29
CA PHE A 22 9.02 6.98 0.57
C PHE A 22 8.20 8.18 0.09
N TRP A 23 8.82 9.20 -0.49
CA TRP A 23 8.08 10.30 -1.09
C TRP A 23 7.19 9.81 -2.25
N VAL A 24 7.73 8.99 -3.16
CA VAL A 24 6.97 8.42 -4.29
C VAL A 24 5.85 7.52 -3.79
N LEU A 25 6.18 6.62 -2.86
CA LEU A 25 5.24 5.69 -2.24
C LEU A 25 4.09 6.43 -1.53
N ARG A 26 4.39 7.49 -0.78
CA ARG A 26 3.38 8.27 -0.04
C ARG A 26 2.52 9.15 -0.95
N SER A 27 3.10 9.71 -2.01
CA SER A 27 2.40 10.64 -2.91
C SER A 27 1.64 9.94 -4.03
N GLY A 28 2.04 8.72 -4.40
CA GLY A 28 1.55 8.04 -5.60
C GLY A 28 2.01 8.69 -6.92
N ALA A 29 2.89 9.69 -6.86
CA ALA A 29 3.35 10.39 -8.04
C ALA A 29 4.22 9.48 -8.94
N PRO A 30 4.22 9.68 -10.27
CA PRO A 30 5.16 9.00 -11.14
C PRO A 30 6.61 9.21 -10.68
N TRP A 31 7.47 8.19 -10.82
CA TRP A 31 8.89 8.30 -10.46
C TRP A 31 9.58 9.49 -11.14
N ARG A 32 9.17 9.85 -12.37
CA ARG A 32 9.71 10.98 -13.13
C ARG A 32 9.48 12.33 -12.45
N ASP A 33 8.46 12.43 -11.61
CA ASP A 33 8.06 13.65 -10.92
C ASP A 33 8.73 13.77 -9.54
N LEU A 34 9.64 12.86 -9.21
CA LEU A 34 10.41 12.93 -7.98
C LEU A 34 11.15 14.28 -7.88
N PRO A 35 10.99 15.03 -6.78
CA PRO A 35 11.64 16.31 -6.59
C PRO A 35 13.17 16.20 -6.70
N LYS A 36 13.80 17.18 -7.38
CA LYS A 36 15.23 17.17 -7.71
C LYS A 36 16.16 17.11 -6.48
N ASN A 37 15.72 17.63 -5.33
CA ASN A 37 16.45 17.58 -4.06
C ASN A 37 16.74 16.13 -3.60
N TYR A 38 15.86 15.19 -3.92
CA TYR A 38 16.10 13.78 -3.66
C TYR A 38 17.20 13.27 -4.56
N GLY A 39 17.31 13.71 -5.81
CA GLY A 39 18.31 13.31 -6.81
C GLY A 39 17.69 12.50 -7.95
N PRO A 40 18.48 11.81 -8.80
CA PRO A 40 17.95 11.16 -9.99
C PRO A 40 16.91 10.07 -9.68
N HIS A 41 15.74 10.14 -10.31
CA HIS A 41 14.66 9.18 -10.09
C HIS A 41 15.04 7.74 -10.49
N THR A 42 15.83 7.59 -11.55
CA THR A 42 16.32 6.30 -12.04
C THR A 42 17.14 5.56 -10.99
N THR A 43 17.97 6.27 -10.21
CA THR A 43 18.76 5.67 -9.13
C THR A 43 17.88 5.07 -8.03
N ARG A 44 16.81 5.78 -7.64
CA ARG A 44 15.88 5.33 -6.59
C ARG A 44 15.00 4.18 -7.07
N TYR A 45 14.48 4.29 -8.29
CA TYR A 45 13.73 3.20 -8.92
C TYR A 45 14.58 1.92 -9.03
N ASN A 46 15.81 2.03 -9.54
CA ASN A 46 16.71 0.89 -9.66
C ASN A 46 17.07 0.29 -8.29
N ARG A 47 17.23 1.12 -7.26
CA ARG A 47 17.45 0.63 -5.89
C ARG A 47 16.21 -0.10 -5.37
N PHE A 48 15.04 0.50 -5.51
CA PHE A 48 13.76 -0.09 -5.11
C PHE A 48 13.57 -1.48 -5.71
N VAL A 49 13.77 -1.62 -7.03
CA VAL A 49 13.65 -2.90 -7.74
C VAL A 49 14.70 -3.91 -7.27
N ARG A 50 15.96 -3.49 -7.09
CA ARG A 50 17.04 -4.38 -6.61
C ARG A 50 16.76 -4.91 -5.21
N TRP A 51 16.32 -4.04 -4.29
CA TRP A 51 15.96 -4.45 -2.93
C TRP A 51 14.73 -5.36 -2.91
N ARG A 52 13.72 -5.06 -3.74
CA ARG A 52 12.55 -5.95 -3.89
C ARG A 52 12.94 -7.34 -4.38
N ARG A 53 13.83 -7.44 -5.36
CA ARG A 53 14.32 -8.75 -5.87
C ARG A 53 15.21 -9.48 -4.86
N ALA A 54 15.90 -8.76 -3.98
CA ALA A 54 16.79 -9.33 -2.98
C ALA A 54 16.10 -9.61 -1.63
N GLY A 55 14.77 -9.40 -1.52
CA GLY A 55 14.04 -9.54 -0.25
C GLY A 55 14.37 -8.46 0.79
N GLY A 56 15.05 -7.37 0.39
CA GLY A 56 15.46 -6.32 1.32
C GLY A 56 14.28 -5.56 1.94
N TRP A 57 13.15 -5.46 1.24
CA TRP A 57 11.93 -4.86 1.81
C TRP A 57 11.28 -5.75 2.87
N ASP A 58 11.29 -7.07 2.67
CA ASP A 58 10.81 -8.03 3.68
C ASP A 58 11.68 -7.96 4.93
N GLN A 59 13.01 -7.92 4.77
CA GLN A 59 13.93 -7.74 5.90
C GLN A 59 13.69 -6.44 6.68
N ILE A 60 13.43 -5.32 5.98
CA ILE A 60 13.11 -4.04 6.61
C ILE A 60 11.77 -4.14 7.36
N ARG A 61 10.74 -4.73 6.74
CA ARG A 61 9.44 -4.96 7.37
C ARG A 61 9.58 -5.78 8.64
N ASP A 62 10.29 -6.91 8.57
CA ASP A 62 10.45 -7.84 9.68
C ASP A 62 11.25 -7.19 10.82
N ALA A 63 12.31 -6.46 10.50
CA ALA A 63 13.09 -5.70 11.49
C ALA A 63 12.24 -4.62 12.18
N LEU A 64 11.38 -3.93 11.43
CA LEU A 64 10.45 -2.94 12.00
C LEU A 64 9.37 -3.62 12.88
N ALA A 65 8.85 -4.77 12.47
CA ALA A 65 7.89 -5.54 13.25
C ALA A 65 8.49 -5.96 14.61
N VAL A 66 9.72 -6.49 14.59
CA VAL A 66 10.46 -6.85 15.82
C VAL A 66 10.72 -5.61 16.69
N ALA A 67 11.24 -4.53 16.11
CA ALA A 67 11.60 -3.32 16.86
C ALA A 67 10.41 -2.67 17.57
N HIS A 68 9.19 -2.83 17.02
CA HIS A 68 7.97 -2.26 17.58
C HIS A 68 7.11 -3.28 18.36
N ASN A 69 7.60 -4.51 18.58
CA ASN A 69 6.84 -5.62 19.15
C ASN A 69 5.45 -5.76 18.51
N ALA A 70 5.43 -5.64 17.18
CA ALA A 70 4.26 -5.36 16.37
C ALA A 70 3.89 -6.57 15.50
N GLY A 71 2.60 -6.88 15.41
CA GLY A 71 2.08 -7.78 14.38
C GLY A 71 2.00 -7.06 13.03
N VAL A 72 2.34 -7.74 11.93
CA VAL A 72 2.14 -7.19 10.59
C VAL A 72 0.65 -7.24 10.26
N GLN A 73 0.10 -6.11 9.82
CA GLN A 73 -1.23 -6.03 9.24
C GLN A 73 -1.12 -5.37 7.88
N MET A 74 -1.82 -5.93 6.90
CA MET A 74 -1.87 -5.42 5.53
C MET A 74 -3.29 -5.04 5.19
N ILE A 75 -3.46 -3.95 4.44
CA ILE A 75 -4.76 -3.54 3.90
C ILE A 75 -4.64 -3.48 2.39
N ASP A 76 -5.60 -4.10 1.71
CA ASP A 76 -5.72 -3.99 0.26
C ASP A 76 -7.18 -3.77 -0.15
N THR A 77 -7.37 -3.20 -1.34
CA THR A 77 -8.69 -2.92 -1.91
C THR A 77 -8.82 -3.52 -3.30
N SER A 78 -9.84 -4.35 -3.49
CA SER A 78 -10.20 -4.91 -4.79
C SER A 78 -11.54 -4.36 -5.28
N VAL A 79 -11.61 -3.99 -6.56
CA VAL A 79 -12.85 -3.52 -7.19
C VAL A 79 -13.53 -4.67 -7.93
N VAL A 80 -14.80 -4.94 -7.60
CA VAL A 80 -15.58 -6.03 -8.17
C VAL A 80 -16.85 -5.48 -8.84
N ARG A 81 -17.25 -6.09 -9.95
CA ARG A 81 -18.50 -5.77 -10.63
C ARG A 81 -19.70 -6.24 -9.83
N VAL A 82 -20.70 -5.38 -9.70
CA VAL A 82 -21.97 -5.75 -9.09
C VAL A 82 -22.68 -6.76 -10.00
N HIS A 83 -23.16 -7.85 -9.41
CA HIS A 83 -23.97 -8.84 -10.11
C HIS A 83 -25.30 -8.22 -10.55
N GLN A 84 -25.80 -8.58 -11.73
CA GLN A 84 -27.01 -7.99 -12.31
C GLN A 84 -28.23 -8.03 -11.39
N HIS A 85 -28.41 -9.09 -10.59
CA HIS A 85 -29.52 -9.18 -9.63
C HIS A 85 -29.33 -8.31 -8.37
N GLY A 86 -28.09 -7.94 -8.03
CA GLY A 86 -27.83 -7.00 -6.94
C GLY A 86 -28.22 -5.57 -7.29
N ALA A 87 -28.21 -5.22 -8.58
CA ALA A 87 -28.54 -3.89 -9.09
C ALA A 87 -30.05 -3.60 -9.18
N CYS A 88 -30.91 -4.60 -9.01
CA CYS A 88 -32.35 -4.50 -9.27
C CYS A 88 -33.22 -4.36 -8.00
N ILE A 89 -32.61 -4.12 -6.84
CA ILE A 89 -33.34 -4.02 -5.57
C ILE A 89 -34.00 -2.63 -5.48
N ALA A 90 -35.34 -2.59 -5.57
CA ALA A 90 -36.11 -1.37 -5.39
C ALA A 90 -35.97 -0.86 -3.95
N ASN A 91 -35.89 0.47 -3.78
CA ASN A 91 -35.73 1.15 -2.49
C ASN A 91 -34.48 0.74 -1.68
N ASN A 92 -33.41 0.30 -2.36
CA ASN A 92 -32.15 -0.03 -1.70
C ASN A 92 -31.39 1.22 -1.23
N ARG A 93 -31.71 1.69 -0.01
CA ARG A 93 -31.10 2.89 0.59
C ARG A 93 -29.75 2.61 1.26
N ASP A 94 -29.44 1.35 1.56
CA ASP A 94 -28.17 0.94 2.15
C ASP A 94 -27.42 0.00 1.19
N GLN A 95 -26.67 0.62 0.28
CA GLN A 95 -25.91 -0.10 -0.74
C GLN A 95 -24.48 0.42 -0.82
N GLN A 96 -23.55 -0.52 -1.01
CA GLN A 96 -22.14 -0.23 -1.22
C GLN A 96 -21.78 -0.41 -2.69
N MET A 97 -22.62 0.16 -3.56
CA MET A 97 -22.54 0.03 -5.02
C MET A 97 -22.44 1.41 -5.65
N GLY A 98 -21.58 1.53 -6.65
CA GLY A 98 -21.20 2.80 -7.24
C GLY A 98 -20.94 2.70 -8.74
N ARG A 99 -21.06 3.81 -9.46
CA ARG A 99 -21.00 3.82 -10.93
C ARG A 99 -19.64 4.27 -11.44
N LEU A 100 -18.94 3.34 -12.10
CA LEU A 100 -17.72 3.59 -12.86
C LEU A 100 -17.99 3.49 -14.36
N ARG A 101 -17.01 3.81 -15.20
CA ARG A 101 -17.11 3.75 -16.68
C ARG A 101 -17.60 2.38 -17.20
N GLY A 102 -17.32 1.30 -16.47
CA GLY A 102 -17.76 -0.05 -16.83
C GLY A 102 -19.20 -0.40 -16.43
N GLY A 103 -19.82 0.32 -15.49
CA GLY A 103 -21.10 -0.06 -14.88
C GLY A 103 -21.03 0.00 -13.34
N LEU A 104 -21.97 -0.69 -12.68
CA LEU A 104 -22.03 -0.74 -11.22
C LEU A 104 -20.93 -1.64 -10.65
N THR A 105 -20.26 -1.14 -9.62
CA THR A 105 -19.08 -1.74 -8.99
C THR A 105 -19.09 -1.47 -7.49
N SER A 106 -18.47 -2.37 -6.74
CA SER A 106 -18.21 -2.25 -5.30
C SER A 106 -16.73 -2.46 -5.04
N LYS A 107 -16.19 -1.78 -4.04
CA LYS A 107 -14.84 -2.04 -3.54
C LYS A 107 -14.92 -2.89 -2.29
N ILE A 108 -14.12 -3.95 -2.24
CA ILE A 108 -13.91 -4.77 -1.06
C ILE A 108 -12.57 -4.37 -0.47
N HIS A 109 -12.61 -3.85 0.75
CA HIS A 109 -11.44 -3.47 1.53
C HIS A 109 -11.21 -4.56 2.57
N ALA A 110 -10.04 -5.16 2.59
CA ALA A 110 -9.70 -6.22 3.54
C ALA A 110 -8.45 -5.84 4.31
N VAL A 111 -8.54 -5.89 5.63
CA VAL A 111 -7.39 -5.88 6.54
C VAL A 111 -7.09 -7.33 6.91
N VAL A 112 -5.87 -7.77 6.68
CA VAL A 112 -5.38 -9.12 6.99
C VAL A 112 -4.22 -9.06 7.97
N ASP A 113 -4.04 -10.12 8.75
CA ASP A 113 -2.88 -10.29 9.61
C ASP A 113 -1.67 -10.88 8.85
N ALA A 114 -0.58 -11.11 9.57
CA ALA A 114 0.65 -11.71 9.04
C ALA A 114 0.44 -13.11 8.43
N ASN A 115 -0.61 -13.83 8.81
CA ASN A 115 -0.96 -15.16 8.31
C ASN A 115 -1.97 -15.10 7.15
N SER A 116 -2.25 -13.90 6.62
CA SER A 116 -3.28 -13.66 5.60
C SER A 116 -4.71 -13.98 6.05
N LEU A 117 -4.95 -14.03 7.36
CA LEU A 117 -6.30 -14.19 7.88
C LEU A 117 -7.01 -12.82 7.89
N PRO A 118 -8.23 -12.72 7.35
CA PRO A 118 -8.98 -11.47 7.36
C PRO A 118 -9.34 -11.09 8.80
N VAL A 119 -8.85 -9.93 9.21
CA VAL A 119 -9.15 -9.31 10.51
C VAL A 119 -10.43 -8.48 10.40
N ARG A 120 -10.55 -7.70 9.32
CA ARG A 120 -11.71 -6.85 9.05
C ARG A 120 -11.95 -6.73 7.55
N ILE A 121 -13.22 -6.69 7.17
CA ILE A 121 -13.64 -6.46 5.79
C ILE A 121 -14.67 -5.33 5.79
N GLY A 122 -14.61 -4.47 4.79
CA GLY A 122 -15.63 -3.45 4.58
C GLY A 122 -15.84 -3.16 3.10
N LEU A 123 -16.97 -2.55 2.78
CA LEU A 123 -17.36 -2.26 1.42
C LEU A 123 -17.50 -0.75 1.21
N THR A 124 -17.17 -0.28 0.01
CA THR A 124 -17.57 1.06 -0.45
C THR A 124 -18.09 1.00 -1.88
N PRO A 125 -18.85 2.02 -2.34
CA PRO A 125 -19.12 2.21 -3.76
C PRO A 125 -17.83 2.25 -4.60
N GLY A 126 -17.94 1.81 -5.86
CA GLY A 126 -16.81 1.71 -6.80
C GLY A 126 -16.04 3.01 -7.03
N GLU A 127 -16.69 4.17 -7.01
CA GLU A 127 -16.05 5.48 -7.17
C GLU A 127 -15.43 6.05 -5.88
N ALA A 128 -15.69 5.43 -4.73
CA ALA A 128 -15.18 5.95 -3.45
C ALA A 128 -13.66 5.82 -3.37
N HIS A 129 -12.99 6.83 -2.80
CA HIS A 129 -11.56 6.77 -2.52
C HIS A 129 -11.25 5.80 -1.37
N ASP A 130 -10.18 5.01 -1.52
CA ASP A 130 -9.86 3.93 -0.57
C ASP A 130 -9.51 4.46 0.83
N ASN A 131 -8.92 5.65 0.88
CA ASN A 131 -8.61 6.36 2.13
C ASN A 131 -9.84 6.55 3.05
N ARG A 132 -11.06 6.59 2.47
CA ARG A 132 -12.30 6.80 3.23
C ARG A 132 -12.57 5.65 4.18
N LEU A 133 -12.42 4.40 3.73
CA LEU A 133 -12.66 3.22 4.54
C LEU A 133 -11.40 2.69 5.23
N CYS A 134 -10.22 2.96 4.67
CA CYS A 134 -8.94 2.63 5.28
C CYS A 134 -8.84 3.11 6.74
N SER A 135 -9.17 4.38 7.01
CA SER A 135 -9.12 4.93 8.37
C SER A 135 -10.07 4.23 9.34
N VAL A 136 -11.27 3.88 8.88
CA VAL A 136 -12.30 3.20 9.68
C VAL A 136 -11.89 1.76 9.98
N LEU A 137 -11.42 1.03 8.98
CA LEU A 137 -11.01 -0.37 9.16
C LEU A 137 -9.82 -0.50 10.12
N LEU A 138 -8.91 0.46 10.05
CA LEU A 138 -7.77 0.51 10.96
C LEU A 138 -8.15 1.02 12.37
N SER A 139 -9.25 1.76 12.52
CA SER A 139 -9.67 2.31 13.81
C SER A 139 -10.11 1.21 14.79
N GLY A 140 -9.44 1.08 15.93
CA GLY A 140 -9.75 0.05 16.93
C GLY A 140 -9.08 -1.30 16.70
N LEU A 141 -8.15 -1.41 15.75
CA LEU A 141 -7.11 -2.46 15.83
C LEU A 141 -6.20 -2.10 17.01
N HIS A 142 -5.94 -3.06 17.90
CA HIS A 142 -5.13 -2.82 19.10
C HIS A 142 -3.77 -2.20 18.71
N PRO A 143 -3.27 -1.17 19.41
CA PRO A 143 -2.02 -0.50 19.07
C PRO A 143 -0.83 -1.42 19.39
N GLN A 144 -0.57 -2.38 18.51
CA GLN A 144 0.71 -3.05 18.38
C GLN A 144 1.30 -2.71 17.00
N LEU A 145 1.25 -1.41 16.67
CA LEU A 145 2.12 -0.67 15.73
C LEU A 145 2.18 -1.08 14.25
N TRP A 146 1.10 -0.78 13.52
CA TRP A 146 0.99 -0.12 12.21
C TRP A 146 2.28 0.04 11.37
N LEU A 147 2.63 -0.97 10.58
CA LEU A 147 3.36 -0.76 9.33
C LEU A 147 2.34 -0.53 8.21
N ARG A 148 2.17 0.74 7.80
CA ARG A 148 1.42 1.08 6.58
C ARG A 148 2.19 0.59 5.37
N VAL A 149 1.84 -0.60 4.88
CA VAL A 149 2.16 -1.02 3.51
C VAL A 149 0.99 -0.59 2.62
N LEU A 150 1.36 0.07 1.52
CA LEU A 150 0.48 0.60 0.49
C LEU A 150 -0.31 -0.48 -0.24
#